data_AF-A0A397DV84-F1
#
_entry.id   AF-A0A397DV84-F1
#
_cell.length_a   1.000
_cell.length_b   1.000
_cell.length_c   1.000
_cell.angle_alpha   90.00
_cell.angle_beta   90.00
_cell.angle_gamma   90.00
#
_symmetry.space_group_name_H-M   'P 1'
#
loop_
_entity.id
_entity.type
_entity.pdbx_description
1 polymer ?
#
loop_
_entity_poly.entity_id
_entity_poly.type
_entity_poly.pdbx_seq_one_letter_code
_entity_poly.pdbx_strand_id
1 'polypeptide(L)'
;EAAWNVSLGNETSAKWGDDYEIIDMIDPNTAYLKYTPRNGVANASGPLSARYLYRRYFEENRVCIVWKSILEDECYPLDDSVLRVHQSGWIVVEGDAKSPATTSRFKLFVQRHSPSRAGKLIHLTDVFQFIMPNISLEKRTTEYVTDFIVNSFRNVEVAFEKAIDIAVRKLTYQNDFMLANPDL
;
A
#
# COMPACT_ATOMS: atom_id res chain seq x y z
N GLU A 1 -10.32 8.78 8.92
CA GLU A 1 -9.54 9.66 7.99
C GLU A 1 -8.07 9.30 7.82
N ALA A 2 -7.21 9.33 8.85
CA ALA A 2 -5.77 9.10 8.69
C ALA A 2 -5.39 7.88 7.81
N ALA A 3 -5.92 6.70 8.13
CA ALA A 3 -5.64 5.47 7.37
C ALA A 3 -6.12 5.52 5.91
N TRP A 4 -7.21 6.23 5.63
CA TRP A 4 -7.69 6.44 4.26
C TRP A 4 -6.74 7.33 3.47
N ASN A 5 -6.35 8.47 4.04
CA ASN A 5 -5.43 9.40 3.40
C ASN A 5 -4.09 8.72 3.08
N VAL A 6 -3.51 8.00 4.05
CA VAL A 6 -2.25 7.26 3.84
C VAL A 6 -2.39 6.18 2.77
N SER A 7 -3.55 5.49 2.72
CA SER A 7 -3.83 4.49 1.67
C SER A 7 -3.88 5.09 0.26
N LEU A 8 -4.23 6.37 0.14
CA LEU A 8 -4.24 7.13 -1.11
C LEU A 8 -2.89 7.80 -1.42
N GLY A 9 -1.87 7.60 -0.59
CA GLY A 9 -0.56 8.27 -0.70
C GLY A 9 -0.53 9.68 -0.12
N ASN A 10 -1.67 10.21 0.34
CA ASN A 10 -1.75 11.52 0.99
C ASN A 10 -1.14 11.47 2.39
N GLU A 11 -0.65 12.61 2.88
CA GLU A 11 -0.12 12.74 4.25
C GLU A 11 1.05 11.79 4.58
N THR A 12 1.76 11.34 3.55
CA THR A 12 2.97 10.53 3.68
C THR A 12 4.22 11.38 3.55
N SER A 13 5.36 10.91 4.06
CA SER A 13 6.66 11.54 3.76
C SER A 13 6.90 11.56 2.24
N ALA A 14 7.61 12.56 1.73
CA ALA A 14 7.95 12.68 0.30
C ALA A 14 8.48 11.38 -0.36
N LYS A 15 9.10 10.49 0.44
CA LYS A 15 9.58 9.18 -0.01
C LYS A 15 8.48 8.21 -0.49
N TRP A 16 7.25 8.33 0.01
CA TRP A 16 6.12 7.46 -0.35
C TRP A 16 5.08 8.20 -1.19
N GLY A 17 4.85 9.49 -0.92
CA GLY A 17 3.79 10.26 -1.58
C GLY A 17 3.97 10.31 -3.10
N ASP A 18 5.20 10.52 -3.56
CA ASP A 18 5.44 10.64 -5.00
C ASP A 18 5.24 9.31 -5.75
N ASP A 19 5.27 8.16 -5.06
CA ASP A 19 5.10 6.84 -5.69
C ASP A 19 3.61 6.51 -5.94
N TYR A 20 2.69 7.30 -5.38
CA TYR A 20 1.25 7.15 -5.56
C TYR A 20 0.68 8.23 -6.49
N GLU A 21 -0.25 7.82 -7.34
CA GLU A 21 -0.99 8.69 -8.23
C GLU A 21 -2.45 8.27 -8.20
N ILE A 22 -3.35 9.16 -7.78
CA ILE A 22 -4.80 8.91 -7.87
C ILE A 22 -5.20 9.11 -9.34
N ILE A 23 -5.61 8.02 -9.99
CA ILE A 23 -6.08 8.05 -11.38
C ILE A 23 -7.50 8.60 -11.42
N ASP A 24 -8.36 8.11 -10.53
CA ASP A 24 -9.75 8.56 -10.46
C ASP A 24 -10.32 8.43 -9.04
N MET A 25 -11.15 9.39 -8.66
CA MET A 25 -12.00 9.33 -7.47
C MET A 25 -13.42 9.00 -7.90
N ILE A 26 -13.70 7.71 -8.06
CA ILE A 26 -14.99 7.18 -8.54
C ILE A 26 -16.15 7.70 -7.68
N ASP A 27 -15.96 7.70 -6.35
CA ASP A 27 -16.86 8.31 -5.38
C ASP A 27 -16.06 8.75 -4.13
N PRO A 28 -16.64 9.47 -3.15
CA PRO A 28 -15.93 9.92 -1.94
C PRO A 28 -15.31 8.80 -1.07
N ASN A 29 -15.60 7.54 -1.38
CA ASN A 29 -15.18 6.36 -0.64
C ASN A 29 -14.46 5.34 -1.51
N THR A 30 -14.27 5.61 -2.81
CA THR A 30 -13.69 4.68 -3.78
C THR A 30 -12.70 5.40 -4.67
N ALA A 31 -11.46 4.93 -4.65
CA ALA A 31 -10.37 5.54 -5.38
C ALA A 31 -9.67 4.50 -6.24
N TYR A 32 -9.43 4.86 -7.49
CA TYR A 32 -8.55 4.13 -8.36
C TYR A 32 -7.18 4.80 -8.38
N LEU A 33 -6.14 4.05 -8.04
CA LEU A 33 -4.79 4.60 -7.92
C LEU A 33 -3.73 3.72 -8.57
N LYS A 34 -2.64 4.38 -8.94
CA LYS A 34 -1.40 3.79 -9.38
C LYS A 34 -0.37 3.90 -8.27
N TYR A 35 0.41 2.84 -8.11
CA TYR A 35 1.59 2.84 -7.27
C TYR A 35 2.81 2.35 -8.06
N THR A 36 3.85 3.16 -8.11
CA THR A 36 5.10 2.90 -8.84
C THR A 36 6.27 3.04 -7.87
N PRO A 37 6.70 1.95 -7.20
CA PRO A 37 7.75 2.04 -6.20
C PRO A 37 9.08 2.47 -6.83
N ARG A 38 9.71 3.54 -6.31
CA ARG A 38 11.05 3.99 -6.73
C ARG A 38 12.18 3.43 -5.87
N ASN A 39 12.02 2.21 -5.37
CA ASN A 39 13.02 1.57 -4.51
C ASN A 39 14.10 0.92 -5.38
N GLY A 40 15.35 0.85 -4.90
CA GLY A 40 16.48 0.29 -5.67
C GLY A 40 16.29 -1.16 -6.17
N VAL A 41 15.36 -1.91 -5.57
CA VAL A 41 14.92 -3.24 -6.05
C VAL A 41 14.15 -3.13 -7.37
N ALA A 42 13.31 -2.10 -7.57
CA ALA A 42 12.57 -1.86 -8.81
C ALA A 42 13.50 -1.50 -9.99
N ASN A 43 14.61 -0.80 -9.74
CA ASN A 43 15.63 -0.54 -10.76
C ASN A 43 16.35 -1.82 -11.22
N ALA A 44 16.38 -2.83 -10.35
CA ALA A 44 16.98 -4.14 -10.56
C ALA A 44 16.03 -5.15 -11.23
N SER A 45 14.72 -5.04 -10.97
CA SER A 45 13.68 -5.99 -11.39
C SER A 45 12.93 -5.61 -12.67
N GLY A 46 13.20 -4.43 -13.21
CA GLY A 46 12.36 -3.79 -14.22
C GLY A 46 11.23 -2.97 -13.58
N PRO A 47 10.64 -2.02 -14.31
CA PRO A 47 9.66 -1.10 -13.77
C PRO A 47 8.47 -1.87 -13.18
N LEU A 48 8.21 -1.64 -11.90
CA LEU A 48 7.13 -2.25 -11.15
C LEU A 48 5.95 -1.27 -11.12
N SER A 49 4.76 -1.73 -11.45
CA SER A 49 3.57 -0.88 -11.46
C SER A 49 2.39 -1.64 -10.90
N ALA A 50 1.80 -1.08 -9.85
CA ALA A 50 0.53 -1.54 -9.31
C ALA A 50 -0.59 -0.61 -9.74
N ARG A 51 -1.77 -1.19 -9.93
CA ARG A 51 -3.04 -0.50 -10.07
C ARG A 51 -3.96 -1.05 -9.00
N TYR A 52 -4.51 -0.19 -8.17
CA TYR A 52 -5.35 -0.61 -7.05
C TYR A 52 -6.67 0.13 -7.07
N LEU A 53 -7.74 -0.64 -6.91
CA LEU A 53 -9.03 -0.09 -6.52
C LEU A 53 -9.15 -0.18 -5.00
N TYR A 54 -9.20 0.97 -4.35
CA TYR A 54 -9.46 1.11 -2.92
C TYR A 54 -10.91 1.47 -2.68
N ARG A 55 -11.50 0.92 -1.62
CA ARG A 55 -12.81 1.36 -1.13
C ARG A 55 -12.87 1.33 0.39
N ARG A 56 -13.48 2.34 1.00
CA ARG A 56 -13.81 2.34 2.44
C ARG A 56 -15.30 2.09 2.67
N TYR A 57 -15.60 1.29 3.69
CA TYR A 57 -16.94 0.99 4.18
C TYR A 57 -17.06 1.45 5.62
N PHE A 58 -18.16 2.11 5.92
CA PHE A 58 -18.51 2.54 7.26
C PHE A 58 -19.52 1.55 7.84
N GLU A 59 -19.20 0.99 8.99
CA GLU A 59 -20.10 0.21 9.82
C GLU A 59 -20.29 0.93 11.16
N GLU A 60 -21.24 0.48 11.97
CA GLU A 60 -21.64 1.17 13.22
C GLU A 60 -20.46 1.51 14.13
N ASN A 61 -19.49 0.60 14.27
CA ASN A 61 -18.37 0.74 15.20
C ASN A 61 -16.98 0.63 14.56
N ARG A 62 -16.91 0.56 13.22
CA ARG A 62 -15.64 0.34 12.51
C ARG A 62 -15.66 0.87 11.08
N VAL A 63 -14.48 1.14 10.57
CA VAL A 63 -14.24 1.45 9.17
C VAL A 63 -13.36 0.36 8.56
N CYS A 64 -13.81 -0.22 7.45
CA CYS A 64 -13.06 -1.20 6.69
C CYS A 64 -12.59 -0.58 5.39
N ILE A 65 -11.29 -0.52 5.16
CA ILE A 65 -10.70 -0.08 3.89
C ILE A 65 -10.19 -1.32 3.17
N VAL A 66 -10.77 -1.66 2.03
CA VAL A 66 -10.35 -2.80 1.22
C VAL A 66 -9.65 -2.33 -0.03
N TRP A 67 -8.78 -3.18 -0.59
CA TRP A 67 -8.26 -2.96 -1.93
C TRP A 67 -8.03 -4.26 -2.70
N LYS A 68 -8.07 -4.13 -4.03
CA LYS A 68 -7.68 -5.19 -4.96
C LYS A 68 -6.87 -4.59 -6.10
N SER A 69 -5.86 -5.32 -6.52
CA SER A 69 -5.09 -4.99 -7.72
C SER A 69 -5.90 -5.22 -8.99
N ILE A 70 -5.79 -4.28 -9.92
CA ILE A 70 -6.26 -4.40 -11.30
C ILE A 70 -5.06 -4.84 -12.15
N LEU A 71 -5.16 -6.02 -12.76
CA LEU A 71 -4.05 -6.59 -13.53
C LEU A 71 -4.15 -6.25 -15.02
N GLU A 72 -5.36 -6.02 -15.52
CA GLU A 72 -5.67 -5.61 -16.87
C GLU A 72 -6.70 -4.47 -16.78
N ASP A 73 -6.48 -3.40 -17.53
CA ASP A 73 -7.35 -2.24 -17.57
C ASP A 73 -7.43 -1.74 -19.01
N GLU A 74 -8.59 -1.85 -19.63
CA GLU A 74 -8.79 -1.42 -21.02
C GLU A 74 -8.89 0.11 -21.15
N CYS A 75 -9.33 0.79 -20.08
CA CYS A 75 -9.46 2.25 -20.05
C CYS A 75 -8.10 2.92 -19.81
N TYR A 76 -7.27 2.32 -18.93
CA TYR A 76 -5.92 2.78 -18.62
C TYR A 76 -4.89 1.65 -18.75
N PRO A 77 -4.53 1.24 -19.98
CA PRO A 77 -3.64 0.11 -20.21
C PRO A 77 -2.32 0.20 -19.45
N LEU A 78 -1.90 -0.93 -18.87
CA LEU A 78 -0.58 -1.07 -18.28
C LEU A 78 0.42 -1.48 -19.36
N ASP A 79 1.58 -0.85 -19.38
CA ASP A 79 2.70 -1.22 -20.25
C ASP A 79 3.07 -2.72 -20.08
N ASP A 80 3.20 -3.45 -21.19
CA ASP A 80 3.50 -4.88 -21.18
C ASP A 80 4.90 -5.23 -20.64
N SER A 81 5.80 -4.26 -20.55
CA SER A 81 7.13 -4.42 -19.98
C SER A 81 7.13 -4.39 -18.44
N VAL A 82 6.09 -3.83 -17.81
CA VAL A 82 6.07 -3.66 -16.35
C VAL A 82 5.70 -4.96 -15.63
N LEU A 83 6.28 -5.12 -14.45
CA LEU A 83 5.83 -6.13 -13.49
C LEU A 83 4.59 -5.62 -12.76
N ARG A 84 3.51 -6.39 -12.81
CA ARG A 84 2.22 -6.04 -12.23
C ARG A 84 2.10 -6.65 -10.84
N VAL A 85 1.80 -5.80 -9.85
CA VAL A 85 1.60 -6.27 -8.47
C VAL A 85 0.24 -6.92 -8.36
N HIS A 86 0.23 -8.22 -8.04
CA HIS A 86 -0.99 -8.94 -7.71
C HIS A 86 -1.16 -9.01 -6.20
N GLN A 87 -1.88 -8.03 -5.64
CA GLN A 87 -2.16 -7.93 -4.21
C GLN A 87 -3.65 -7.64 -3.95
N SER A 88 -4.14 -8.12 -2.82
CA SER A 88 -5.39 -7.70 -2.19
C SER A 88 -5.19 -7.54 -0.70
N GLY A 89 -6.10 -6.86 -0.04
CA GLY A 89 -6.10 -6.83 1.41
C GLY A 89 -7.14 -5.88 1.96
N TRP A 90 -7.07 -5.70 3.27
CA TRP A 90 -7.92 -4.77 3.97
C TRP A 90 -7.25 -4.23 5.23
N ILE A 91 -7.77 -3.10 5.67
CA ILE A 91 -7.52 -2.47 6.95
C ILE A 91 -8.86 -2.41 7.68
N VAL A 92 -8.85 -2.75 8.96
CA VAL A 92 -9.97 -2.47 9.86
C VAL A 92 -9.50 -1.50 10.94
N VAL A 93 -10.23 -0.39 11.07
CA VAL A 93 -10.06 0.59 12.16
C VAL A 93 -11.31 0.55 13.01
N GLU A 94 -11.17 0.29 14.30
CA GLU A 94 -12.28 0.21 15.26
C GLU A 94 -11.89 0.88 16.58
N GLY A 95 -12.86 1.41 17.34
CA GLY A 95 -12.60 1.93 18.67
C GLY A 95 -12.09 0.84 19.62
N ASP A 96 -11.17 1.18 20.53
CA ASP A 96 -10.76 0.25 21.58
C ASP A 96 -11.94 -0.07 22.49
N ALA A 97 -12.11 -1.34 22.88
CA ALA A 97 -13.23 -1.77 23.71
C ALA A 97 -13.28 -1.11 25.09
N LYS A 98 -12.13 -0.68 25.65
CA LYS A 98 -12.04 -0.01 26.95
C LYS A 98 -12.08 1.51 26.83
N SER A 99 -11.47 2.04 25.77
CA SER A 99 -11.33 3.49 25.56
C SER A 99 -11.66 3.90 24.12
N PRO A 100 -12.91 3.70 23.66
CA PRO A 100 -13.27 3.87 22.25
C PRO A 100 -13.19 5.33 21.76
N ALA A 101 -13.28 6.30 22.67
CA ALA A 101 -13.21 7.72 22.34
C ALA A 101 -11.79 8.26 22.14
N THR A 102 -10.77 7.58 22.68
CA THR A 102 -9.38 8.09 22.68
C THR A 102 -8.40 7.14 22.00
N THR A 103 -8.75 5.86 21.88
CA THR A 103 -7.89 4.83 21.33
C THR A 103 -8.61 4.08 20.23
N SER A 104 -7.96 3.91 19.09
CA SER A 104 -8.40 3.04 18.01
C SER A 104 -7.47 1.84 17.88
N ARG A 105 -8.01 0.70 17.44
CA ARG A 105 -7.27 -0.49 17.03
C ARG A 105 -7.22 -0.54 15.50
N PHE A 106 -6.06 -0.93 15.00
CA PHE A 106 -5.80 -1.11 13.59
C PHE A 106 -5.42 -2.57 13.32
N LYS A 107 -6.05 -3.18 12.32
CA LYS A 107 -5.71 -4.51 11.81
C LYS A 107 -5.44 -4.41 10.33
N LEU A 108 -4.29 -4.92 9.89
CA LEU A 108 -3.89 -4.98 8.49
C LEU A 108 -3.84 -6.43 8.05
N PHE A 109 -4.45 -6.72 6.91
CA PHE A 109 -4.30 -7.97 6.20
C PHE A 109 -3.86 -7.70 4.78
N VAL A 110 -2.80 -8.36 4.32
CA VAL A 110 -2.30 -8.25 2.95
C VAL A 110 -2.07 -9.65 2.40
N GLN A 111 -2.65 -9.93 1.24
CA GLN A 111 -2.38 -11.12 0.46
C GLN A 111 -1.68 -10.71 -0.84
N ARG A 112 -0.55 -11.35 -1.13
CA ARG A 112 0.20 -11.17 -2.38
C ARG A 112 0.29 -12.49 -3.12
N HIS A 113 0.06 -12.44 -4.42
CA HIS A 113 0.33 -13.53 -5.34
C HIS A 113 1.61 -13.23 -6.12
N SER A 114 2.13 -14.24 -6.81
CA SER A 114 3.24 -14.05 -7.75
C SER A 114 2.91 -12.92 -8.73
N PRO A 115 3.87 -12.00 -8.99
CA PRO A 115 3.66 -10.94 -9.96
C PRO A 115 3.44 -11.53 -11.35
N SER A 116 2.73 -10.80 -12.19
CA SER A 116 2.50 -11.15 -13.59
C SER A 116 3.02 -10.06 -14.52
N ARG A 117 3.25 -10.42 -15.78
CA ARG A 117 3.55 -9.49 -16.87
C ARG A 117 2.61 -9.78 -18.03
N ALA A 118 1.79 -8.81 -18.44
CA ALA A 118 0.80 -8.97 -19.50
C ALA A 118 -0.04 -10.27 -19.36
N GLY A 119 -0.63 -10.47 -18.18
CA GLY A 119 -1.42 -11.67 -17.85
C GLY A 119 -0.63 -12.99 -17.72
N LYS A 120 0.67 -13.02 -17.99
CA LYS A 120 1.50 -14.23 -17.91
C LYS A 120 2.16 -14.37 -16.54
N LEU A 121 2.06 -15.56 -15.96
CA LEU A 121 2.86 -15.93 -14.80
C LEU A 121 4.34 -15.94 -15.19
N ILE A 122 5.17 -15.40 -14.30
CA ILE A 122 6.61 -15.36 -14.48
C ILE A 122 7.21 -16.51 -13.67
N HIS A 123 8.21 -17.19 -14.22
CA HIS A 123 8.87 -18.27 -13.52
C HIS A 123 9.62 -17.73 -12.30
N LEU A 124 9.64 -18.50 -11.21
CA LEU A 124 10.21 -18.07 -9.93
C LEU A 124 11.70 -17.69 -10.06
N THR A 125 12.46 -18.38 -10.93
CA THR A 125 13.87 -18.05 -11.21
C THR A 125 14.04 -16.68 -11.86
N ASP A 126 13.11 -16.27 -12.71
CA ASP A 126 13.17 -14.99 -13.39
C ASP A 126 12.86 -13.89 -12.38
N VAL A 127 11.82 -14.09 -11.55
CA VAL A 127 11.52 -13.24 -10.39
C VAL A 127 12.74 -13.08 -9.48
N PHE A 128 13.56 -14.13 -9.29
CA PHE A 128 14.80 -14.04 -8.50
C PHE A 128 15.90 -13.23 -9.16
N GLN A 129 16.11 -13.38 -10.47
CA GLN A 129 17.05 -12.55 -11.21
C GLN A 129 16.66 -11.07 -11.14
N PHE A 130 15.35 -10.80 -11.15
CA PHE A 130 14.80 -9.46 -11.08
C PHE A 130 14.91 -8.84 -9.68
N ILE A 131 14.43 -9.54 -8.64
CA ILE A 131 14.37 -8.96 -7.28
C ILE A 131 15.77 -8.90 -6.64
N MET A 132 16.68 -9.80 -7.03
CA MET A 132 17.99 -9.95 -6.39
C MET A 132 19.13 -10.12 -7.42
N PRO A 133 19.33 -9.16 -8.35
CA PRO A 133 20.32 -9.33 -9.41
C PRO A 133 21.74 -9.42 -8.88
N ASN A 134 22.00 -8.79 -7.72
CA ASN A 134 23.33 -8.70 -7.10
C ASN A 134 23.62 -9.85 -6.13
N ILE A 135 22.74 -10.85 -6.00
CA ILE A 135 22.96 -12.00 -5.11
C ILE A 135 23.48 -13.17 -5.93
N SER A 136 24.60 -13.75 -5.50
CA SER A 136 25.21 -14.92 -6.15
C SER A 136 24.26 -16.11 -6.15
N LEU A 137 24.33 -16.95 -7.20
CA LEU A 137 23.44 -18.10 -7.38
C LEU A 137 23.46 -19.03 -6.15
N GLU A 138 24.62 -19.21 -5.49
CA GLU A 138 24.73 -20.06 -4.30
C GLU A 138 23.96 -19.55 -3.07
N LYS A 139 23.64 -18.25 -3.02
CA LYS A 139 22.87 -17.62 -1.93
C LYS A 139 21.36 -17.57 -2.21
N ARG A 140 20.92 -17.95 -3.42
CA ARG A 140 19.50 -17.96 -3.81
C ARG A 140 18.80 -19.25 -3.35
N THR A 141 18.95 -19.58 -2.08
CA THR A 141 18.22 -20.72 -1.48
C THR A 141 16.76 -20.33 -1.24
N THR A 142 15.87 -21.33 -1.20
CA THR A 142 14.45 -21.12 -0.89
C THR A 142 14.26 -20.40 0.45
N GLU A 143 15.08 -20.72 1.45
CA GLU A 143 15.07 -20.09 2.76
C GLU A 143 15.42 -18.60 2.68
N TYR A 144 16.57 -18.26 2.08
CA TYR A 144 17.00 -16.87 1.95
C TYR A 144 15.97 -16.01 1.20
N VAL A 145 15.42 -16.55 0.10
CA VAL A 145 14.36 -15.91 -0.68
C VAL A 145 13.14 -15.65 0.19
N THR A 146 12.70 -16.66 0.93
CA THR A 146 11.50 -16.57 1.77
C THR A 146 11.70 -15.50 2.84
N ASP A 147 12.84 -15.50 3.52
CA ASP A 147 13.18 -14.50 4.53
C ASP A 147 13.28 -13.09 3.94
N PHE A 148 13.88 -12.93 2.76
CA PHE A 148 13.95 -11.65 2.09
C PHE A 148 12.55 -11.10 1.75
N ILE A 149 11.68 -11.95 1.23
CA ILE A 149 10.29 -11.58 0.89
C ILE A 149 9.53 -11.19 2.15
N VAL A 150 9.60 -12.01 3.21
CA VAL A 150 8.92 -11.76 4.49
C VAL A 150 9.42 -10.45 5.12
N ASN A 151 10.73 -10.23 5.18
CA ASN A 151 11.31 -9.01 5.75
C ASN A 151 10.94 -7.77 4.92
N SER A 152 10.96 -7.88 3.59
CA SER A 152 10.51 -6.80 2.71
C SER A 152 9.06 -6.42 2.97
N PHE A 153 8.19 -7.41 3.24
CA PHE A 153 6.79 -7.17 3.55
C PHE A 153 6.61 -6.51 4.91
N ARG A 154 7.28 -7.02 5.95
CA ARG A 154 7.26 -6.42 7.29
C ARG A 154 7.73 -4.97 7.29
N ASN A 155 8.75 -4.64 6.49
CA ASN A 155 9.23 -3.26 6.37
C ASN A 155 8.17 -2.31 5.78
N VAL A 156 7.37 -2.78 4.82
CA VAL A 156 6.25 -2.00 4.26
C VAL A 156 5.16 -1.80 5.30
N GLU A 157 4.82 -2.85 6.07
CA GLU A 157 3.82 -2.77 7.14
C GLU A 157 4.22 -1.74 8.21
N VAL A 158 5.46 -1.80 8.69
CA VAL A 158 6.00 -0.84 9.70
C VAL A 158 6.03 0.59 9.14
N ALA A 159 6.38 0.76 7.86
CA ALA A 159 6.38 2.09 7.24
C ALA A 159 4.96 2.65 7.14
N PHE A 160 3.99 1.81 6.79
CA PHE A 160 2.60 2.17 6.68
C PHE A 160 1.99 2.55 8.04
N GLU A 161 2.27 1.78 9.08
CA GLU A 161 1.87 2.09 10.46
C GLU A 161 2.41 3.45 10.92
N LYS A 162 3.70 3.72 10.71
CA LYS A 162 4.31 5.01 11.03
C LYS A 162 3.68 6.18 10.26
N ALA A 163 3.31 5.97 9.00
CA ALA A 163 2.64 7.00 8.21
C ALA A 163 1.25 7.31 8.79
N ILE A 164 0.50 6.30 9.24
CA ILE A 164 -0.77 6.50 9.92
C ILE A 164 -0.57 7.29 11.21
N ASP A 165 0.42 6.96 12.04
CA ASP A 165 0.70 7.70 13.28
C ASP A 165 0.98 9.18 13.02
N ILE A 166 1.77 9.48 11.98
CA ILE A 166 2.06 10.87 11.57
C ILE A 166 0.78 11.57 11.13
N ALA A 167 -0.04 10.93 10.29
CA ALA A 167 -1.29 11.48 9.80
C ALA A 167 -2.30 11.72 10.94
N VAL A 168 -2.39 10.82 11.91
CA VAL A 168 -3.21 10.99 13.12
C VAL A 168 -2.78 12.24 13.89
N ARG A 169 -1.48 12.39 14.17
CA ARG A 169 -0.95 13.56 14.90
C ARG A 169 -1.27 14.87 14.18
N LYS A 170 -1.12 14.90 12.85
CA LYS A 170 -1.42 16.09 12.04
C LYS A 170 -2.91 16.46 12.13
N LEU A 171 -3.80 15.47 11.98
CA LEU A 171 -5.24 15.68 12.08
C LEU A 171 -5.67 16.13 13.47
N THR A 172 -5.10 15.55 14.53
CA THR A 172 -5.36 15.99 15.91
C THR A 172 -4.93 17.43 16.11
N TYR A 173 -3.71 17.80 15.69
CA TYR A 173 -3.24 19.18 15.80
C TYR A 173 -4.12 20.18 15.03
N GLN A 174 -4.54 19.83 13.82
CA GLN A 174 -5.46 20.67 13.03
C GLN A 174 -6.80 20.84 13.74
N ASN A 175 -7.36 19.76 14.28
CA ASN A 175 -8.62 19.83 15.01
C ASN A 175 -8.50 20.69 16.28
N ASP A 176 -7.44 20.49 17.05
CA ASP A 176 -7.17 21.29 18.25
C ASP A 176 -6.98 22.78 17.92
N PHE A 177 -6.30 23.08 16.80
CA PHE A 177 -6.13 24.44 16.32
C PHE A 177 -7.46 25.09 15.92
N MET A 178 -8.34 24.37 15.21
CA MET A 178 -9.68 24.86 14.84
C MET A 178 -10.57 25.05 16.08
N LEU A 179 -10.50 24.13 17.05
CA LEU A 179 -11.24 24.25 18.31
C LEU A 179 -10.76 25.44 19.16
N ALA A 180 -9.46 25.74 19.12
CA ALA A 180 -8.88 26.89 19.80
C ALA A 180 -9.18 28.22 19.08
N ASN A 181 -9.54 28.19 17.80
CA ASN A 181 -9.82 29.37 16.97
C ASN A 181 -11.12 29.19 16.18
N PRO A 182 -12.30 29.16 16.85
CA PRO A 182 -13.57 28.81 16.22
C PRO A 182 -14.08 29.85 15.20
N ASP A 183 -13.48 31.04 15.17
CA ASP A 183 -13.85 32.15 14.28
C ASP A 183 -13.01 32.21 12.98
N LEU A 184 -12.11 31.26 12.75
CA LEU A 184 -11.36 31.05 11.49
C LEU A 184 -12.10 30.09 10.55
#